data_AF-A0A941DUQ3-F1
#
_entry.id   AF-A0A941DUQ3-F1
#
_cell.length_a   1.000
_cell.length_b   1.000
_cell.length_c   1.000
_cell.angle_alpha   90.00
_cell.angle_beta   90.00
_cell.angle_gamma   90.00
#
_symmetry.space_group_name_H-M   'P 1'
#
loop_
_entity.id
_entity.type
_entity.pdbx_description
1 polymer ?
#
loop_
_entity_poly.entity_id
_entity_poly.type
_entity_poly.pdbx_seq_one_letter_code
_entity_poly.pdbx_strand_id
1 'polypeptide(L)'
;MISILSILIAIFILDQFINRSLIKKWDIEIPELERKYVNKLHKYVEKILYCSSFIVMIIAINEFSHLRIFIFISMAVMFAFRTIMKWTFTKESKTYLLSAVTCGLFIVGSIVYGLTHYNEIL
;
A
#
# COMPACT_ATOMS: atom_id res chain seq x y z
N MET A 1 15.51 -11.27 3.59
CA MET A 1 15.00 -10.26 4.56
C MET A 1 15.53 -8.87 4.26
N ILE A 2 16.85 -8.68 4.09
CA ILE A 2 17.45 -7.37 3.77
C ILE A 2 16.83 -6.75 2.50
N SER A 3 16.64 -7.55 1.44
CA SER A 3 16.01 -7.09 0.20
C SER A 3 14.59 -6.58 0.40
N ILE A 4 13.76 -7.26 1.19
CA ILE A 4 12.39 -6.82 1.50
C ILE A 4 12.41 -5.50 2.25
N LEU A 5 13.26 -5.39 3.29
CA LEU A 5 13.40 -4.16 4.06
C LEU A 5 13.84 -2.99 3.18
N SER A 6 14.82 -3.23 2.29
CA SER A 6 15.31 -2.20 1.36
C SER A 6 14.22 -1.72 0.39
N ILE A 7 13.40 -2.63 -0.14
CA ILE A 7 12.28 -2.30 -1.03
C ILE A 7 11.21 -1.52 -0.26
N LEU A 8 10.87 -1.93 0.97
CA LEU A 8 9.89 -1.21 1.80
C LEU A 8 10.35 0.20 2.14
N ILE A 9 11.64 0.37 2.48
CA ILE A 9 12.23 1.70 2.74
C ILE A 9 12.18 2.55 1.46
N ALA A 10 12.55 1.99 0.31
CA ALA A 10 12.50 2.69 -0.97
C ALA A 10 11.07 3.13 -1.31
N ILE A 11 10.08 2.24 -1.16
CA ILE A 11 8.66 2.57 -1.33
C ILE A 11 8.26 3.70 -0.39
N PHE A 12 8.64 3.64 0.88
CA PHE A 12 8.28 4.67 1.86
C PHE A 12 8.84 6.05 1.50
N ILE A 13 10.12 6.11 1.11
CA ILE A 13 10.77 7.36 0.69
C ILE A 13 10.12 7.91 -0.58
N LEU A 14 9.89 7.06 -1.59
CA LEU A 14 9.26 7.45 -2.84
C LEU A 14 7.82 7.92 -2.63
N ASP A 15 7.05 7.20 -1.80
CA ASP A 15 5.69 7.56 -1.45
C ASP A 15 5.65 8.94 -0.80
N GLN A 16 6.50 9.19 0.19
CA GLN A 16 6.57 10.49 0.86
C GLN A 16 6.94 11.62 -0.11
N PHE A 17 7.88 11.37 -1.02
CA PHE A 17 8.31 12.35 -2.02
C PHE A 17 7.20 12.66 -3.03
N ILE A 18 6.61 11.63 -3.64
CA ILE A 18 5.56 11.76 -4.65
C ILE A 18 4.32 12.38 -4.04
N ASN A 19 3.86 11.89 -2.88
CA ASN A 19 2.68 12.43 -2.21
C ASN A 19 2.88 13.89 -1.82
N ARG A 20 4.04 14.27 -1.30
CA ARG A 20 4.36 15.68 -1.00
C ARG A 20 4.35 16.54 -2.26
N SER A 21 4.84 16.03 -3.38
CA SER A 21 4.78 16.73 -4.67
C SER A 21 3.35 16.88 -5.18
N LEU A 22 2.52 15.85 -5.06
CA LEU A 22 1.12 15.87 -5.51
C LEU A 22 0.26 16.82 -4.68
N ILE A 23 0.44 16.82 -3.35
CA ILE A 23 -0.26 17.74 -2.44
C ILE A 23 0.02 19.18 -2.86
N LYS A 24 1.30 19.53 -3.09
CA LYS A 24 1.70 20.87 -3.54
C LYS A 24 1.17 21.23 -4.93
N LYS A 25 1.10 20.26 -5.84
CA LYS A 25 0.74 20.51 -7.24
C LYS A 25 -0.77 20.63 -7.46
N TRP A 26 -1.57 19.91 -6.67
CA TRP A 26 -3.01 19.80 -6.86
C TRP A 26 -3.85 20.38 -5.71
N ASP A 27 -3.19 21.06 -4.77
CA ASP A 27 -3.82 21.70 -3.60
C ASP A 27 -4.79 20.75 -2.88
N ILE A 28 -4.28 19.54 -2.60
CA ILE A 28 -5.08 18.49 -1.98
C ILE A 28 -5.24 18.84 -0.50
N GLU A 29 -6.45 19.20 -0.10
CA GLU A 29 -6.79 19.32 1.32
C GLU A 29 -6.59 17.96 1.99
N ILE A 30 -5.65 17.92 2.94
CA ILE A 30 -5.40 16.73 3.75
C ILE A 30 -6.53 16.65 4.77
N PRO A 31 -7.44 15.67 4.66
CA PRO A 31 -8.54 15.57 5.62
C PRO A 31 -7.97 15.32 7.01
N GLU A 32 -8.49 16.05 8.01
CA GLU A 32 -8.24 15.78 9.42
C GLU A 32 -8.52 14.30 9.74
N LEU A 33 -7.83 13.76 10.76
CA LEU A 33 -7.84 12.34 11.11
C LEU A 33 -9.27 11.74 11.23
N GLU A 34 -10.26 12.56 11.58
CA GLU A 34 -11.69 12.20 11.67
C GLU A 34 -12.36 11.94 10.31
N ARG A 35 -11.95 12.61 9.22
CA ARG A 35 -12.50 12.41 7.87
C ARG A 35 -11.74 11.38 7.04
N LYS A 36 -10.79 10.66 7.65
CA LYS A 36 -9.97 9.65 6.95
C LYS A 36 -10.79 8.51 6.33
N TYR A 37 -11.93 8.18 6.95
CA TYR A 37 -12.83 7.11 6.50
C TYR A 37 -14.15 7.68 5.99
N VAL A 38 -14.53 7.28 4.79
CA VAL A 38 -15.81 7.70 4.18
C VAL A 38 -17.04 7.07 4.80
N ASN A 39 -16.90 5.90 5.41
CA ASN A 39 -18.00 5.27 6.13
C ASN A 39 -17.49 4.26 7.16
N LYS A 40 -18.35 3.81 8.08
CA LYS A 40 -18.06 2.75 9.06
C LYS A 40 -17.61 1.45 8.37
N LEU A 41 -18.18 1.13 7.20
CA LEU A 41 -17.77 -0.02 6.38
C LEU A 41 -16.32 0.09 5.88
N HIS A 42 -15.92 1.28 5.38
CA HIS A 42 -14.53 1.52 4.97
C HIS A 42 -13.57 1.25 6.14
N LYS A 43 -13.89 1.76 7.33
CA LYS A 43 -13.08 1.54 8.53
C LYS A 43 -12.96 0.06 8.90
N TYR A 44 -14.06 -0.68 8.83
CA TYR A 44 -14.08 -2.10 9.21
C TYR A 44 -13.33 -2.98 8.21
N VAL A 45 -13.57 -2.79 6.90
CA VAL A 45 -12.89 -3.54 5.84
C VAL A 45 -11.39 -3.21 5.82
N GLU A 46 -11.01 -1.94 5.95
CA GLU A 46 -9.59 -1.56 6.00
C GLU A 46 -8.91 -2.16 7.24
N LYS A 47 -9.60 -2.23 8.38
CA LYS A 47 -9.09 -2.89 9.59
C LYS A 47 -8.89 -4.39 9.39
N ILE A 48 -9.84 -5.07 8.73
CA ILE A 48 -9.70 -6.51 8.41
C ILE A 48 -8.52 -6.73 7.47
N LEU A 49 -8.42 -5.94 6.40
CA LEU A 49 -7.32 -6.03 5.43
C LEU A 49 -5.96 -5.76 6.08
N TYR A 50 -5.91 -4.83 7.03
CA TYR A 50 -4.69 -4.57 7.79
C TYR A 50 -4.31 -5.77 8.67
N CYS A 51 -5.26 -6.31 9.44
CA CYS A 51 -5.02 -7.50 10.26
C CYS A 51 -4.60 -8.71 9.41
N SER A 52 -5.25 -8.95 8.27
CA SER A 52 -4.90 -10.06 7.38
C SER A 52 -3.51 -9.87 6.75
N SER A 53 -3.18 -8.66 6.30
CA SER A 53 -1.84 -8.33 5.76
C SER A 53 -0.75 -8.54 6.82
N PHE A 54 -1.03 -8.19 8.08
CA PHE A 54 -0.11 -8.42 9.19
C PHE A 54 0.12 -9.91 9.46
N ILE A 55 -0.93 -10.73 9.42
CA ILE A 55 -0.82 -12.19 9.54
C ILE A 55 0.01 -12.77 8.40
N VAL A 56 -0.27 -12.37 7.15
CA VAL A 56 0.50 -12.80 5.97
C VAL A 56 1.98 -12.45 6.13
N MET A 57 2.29 -11.25 6.64
CA MET A 57 3.66 -10.83 6.90
C MET A 57 4.37 -11.73 7.92
N ILE A 58 3.72 -12.05 9.04
CA ILE A 58 4.31 -12.93 10.08
C ILE A 58 4.59 -14.32 9.51
N ILE A 59 3.62 -14.91 8.81
CA ILE A 59 3.74 -16.26 8.24
C ILE A 59 4.85 -16.30 7.17
N ALA A 60 4.88 -15.32 6.28
CA ALA A 60 5.84 -15.27 5.18
C ALA A 60 7.29 -15.00 5.64
N ILE A 61 7.48 -14.34 6.79
CA ILE A 61 8.82 -14.12 7.36
C ILE A 61 9.33 -15.40 8.04
N ASN A 62 8.49 -16.08 8.82
CA ASN A 62 8.91 -17.19 9.69
C ASN A 62 9.00 -18.53 8.97
N GLU A 63 8.03 -18.90 8.14
CA GLU A 63 7.89 -20.28 7.67
C GLU A 63 8.07 -20.43 6.16
N PHE A 64 7.64 -19.43 5.37
CA PHE A 64 7.53 -19.60 3.91
C PHE A 64 8.22 -18.48 3.13
N SER A 65 9.47 -18.71 2.74
CA SER A 65 10.27 -17.76 1.95
C SER A 65 9.65 -17.42 0.59
N HIS A 66 9.00 -18.39 -0.07
CA HIS A 66 8.32 -18.19 -1.34
C HIS A 66 7.05 -17.32 -1.22
N LEU A 67 6.41 -17.28 -0.04
CA LEU A 67 5.22 -16.46 0.20
C LEU A 67 5.55 -14.99 0.49
N ARG A 68 6.82 -14.61 0.56
CA ARG A 68 7.24 -13.23 0.86
C ARG A 68 6.74 -12.20 -0.16
N ILE A 69 6.50 -12.60 -1.39
CA ILE A 69 5.90 -11.72 -2.41
C ILE A 69 4.48 -11.27 -2.01
N PHE A 70 3.74 -12.09 -1.25
CA PHE A 70 2.40 -11.74 -0.78
C PHE A 70 2.39 -10.58 0.22
N ILE A 71 3.51 -10.24 0.85
CA ILE A 71 3.63 -9.05 1.70
C ILE A 71 3.36 -7.78 0.87
N PHE A 72 3.93 -7.71 -0.34
CA PHE A 72 3.71 -6.57 -1.23
C PHE A 72 2.31 -6.59 -1.85
N ILE A 73 1.82 -7.77 -2.24
CA ILE A 73 0.49 -7.93 -2.86
C ILE A 73 -0.62 -7.57 -1.86
N SER A 74 -0.54 -8.06 -0.62
CA SER A 74 -1.54 -7.75 0.43
C SER A 74 -1.62 -6.26 0.73
N MET A 75 -0.47 -5.59 0.83
CA MET A 75 -0.41 -4.14 0.98
C MET A 75 -0.98 -3.41 -0.25
N ALA A 76 -0.67 -3.86 -1.47
CA ALA A 76 -1.24 -3.31 -2.68
C ALA A 76 -2.78 -3.43 -2.69
N VAL A 77 -3.33 -4.58 -2.31
CA VAL A 77 -4.78 -4.79 -2.21
C VAL A 77 -5.42 -3.84 -1.19
N MET A 78 -4.78 -3.65 -0.03
CA MET A 78 -5.25 -2.70 0.98
C MET A 78 -5.32 -1.27 0.44
N PHE A 79 -4.25 -0.81 -0.23
CA PHE A 79 -4.22 0.54 -0.82
C PHE A 79 -5.14 0.67 -2.04
N ALA A 80 -5.34 -0.38 -2.82
CA ALA A 80 -6.32 -0.42 -3.90
C ALA A 80 -7.74 -0.25 -3.36
N PHE A 81 -8.10 -0.98 -2.31
CA PHE A 81 -9.40 -0.83 -1.65
C PHE A 81 -9.62 0.60 -1.14
N ARG A 82 -8.63 1.16 -0.44
CA ARG A 82 -8.69 2.55 0.04
C ARG A 82 -8.85 3.55 -1.12
N THR A 83 -8.15 3.32 -2.23
CA THR A 83 -8.24 4.15 -3.43
C THR A 83 -9.63 4.10 -4.03
N ILE A 84 -10.21 2.91 -4.20
CA ILE A 84 -11.56 2.73 -4.74
C ILE A 84 -12.59 3.41 -3.83
N MET A 85 -12.51 3.21 -2.52
CA MET A 85 -13.43 3.84 -1.57
C MET A 85 -13.34 5.36 -1.60
N LYS A 86 -12.14 5.93 -1.61
CA LYS A 86 -11.97 7.39 -1.70
C LYS A 86 -12.39 7.95 -3.06
N TRP A 87 -12.16 7.20 -4.13
CA TRP A 87 -12.54 7.63 -5.47
C TRP A 87 -14.06 7.66 -5.64
N THR A 88 -14.77 6.67 -5.12
CA THR A 88 -16.23 6.57 -5.20
C THR A 88 -16.92 7.60 -4.31
N PHE A 89 -16.44 7.82 -3.08
CA PHE A 89 -17.15 8.62 -2.08
C PHE A 89 -16.56 10.01 -1.83
N THR A 90 -15.33 10.31 -2.23
CA THR A 90 -14.66 11.61 -1.96
C THR A 90 -13.84 12.10 -3.16
N LYS A 91 -14.41 11.96 -4.36
CA LYS A 91 -13.73 12.28 -5.62
C LYS A 91 -13.20 13.72 -5.69
N GLU A 92 -13.94 14.67 -5.12
CA GLU A 92 -13.59 16.10 -5.12
C GLU A 92 -12.31 16.40 -4.33
N SER A 93 -12.09 15.68 -3.23
CA SER A 93 -10.89 15.86 -2.40
C SER A 93 -9.61 15.42 -3.09
N LYS A 94 -9.67 14.65 -4.19
CA LYS A 94 -8.52 14.05 -4.89
C LYS A 94 -7.59 13.19 -4.01
N THR A 95 -7.94 12.96 -2.74
CA THR A 95 -7.15 12.17 -1.78
C THR A 95 -7.00 10.70 -2.17
N TYR A 96 -7.83 10.22 -3.09
CA TYR A 96 -7.69 8.90 -3.72
C TYR A 96 -6.38 8.78 -4.49
N LEU A 97 -5.87 9.87 -5.09
CA LEU A 97 -4.63 9.87 -5.87
C LEU A 97 -3.42 9.52 -5.01
N LEU A 98 -3.38 10.02 -3.77
CA LEU A 98 -2.33 9.70 -2.82
C LEU A 98 -2.31 8.19 -2.50
N SER A 99 -3.49 7.61 -2.28
CA SER A 99 -3.60 6.16 -2.01
C SER A 99 -3.31 5.32 -3.26
N ALA A 100 -3.62 5.84 -4.46
CA ALA A 100 -3.34 5.20 -5.74
C ALA A 100 -1.83 5.13 -6.02
N VAL A 101 -1.09 6.19 -5.69
CA VAL A 101 0.37 6.23 -5.78
C VAL A 101 0.99 5.16 -4.90
N THR A 102 0.57 5.10 -3.63
CA THR A 102 1.08 4.07 -2.71
C THR A 102 0.75 2.66 -3.22
N CYS A 103 -0.46 2.45 -3.73
CA CYS A 103 -0.84 1.19 -4.38
C CYS A 103 0.09 0.84 -5.54
N GLY A 104 0.35 1.79 -6.44
CA GLY A 104 1.26 1.61 -7.58
C GLY A 104 2.67 1.26 -7.14
N LEU A 105 3.20 1.93 -6.12
CA LEU A 105 4.52 1.64 -5.57
C LEU A 105 4.62 0.22 -4.99
N PHE A 106 3.58 -0.27 -4.31
CA PHE A 106 3.55 -1.65 -3.83
C PHE A 106 3.47 -2.69 -4.96
N ILE A 107 2.74 -2.40 -6.04
CA ILE A 107 2.72 -3.26 -7.24
C ILE A 107 4.10 -3.33 -7.87
N VAL A 108 4.76 -2.18 -8.07
CA VAL A 108 6.14 -2.11 -8.58
C VAL A 108 7.10 -2.85 -7.64
N GLY A 109 6.95 -2.67 -6.33
CA GLY A 109 7.73 -3.38 -5.31
C GLY A 109 7.59 -4.90 -5.41
N SER A 110 6.37 -5.40 -5.64
CA SER A 110 6.11 -6.82 -5.86
C SER A 110 6.85 -7.35 -7.09
N ILE A 111 6.81 -6.61 -8.20
CA ILE A 111 7.50 -6.97 -9.44
C ILE A 111 9.03 -6.98 -9.23
N VAL A 112 9.58 -5.93 -8.61
CA VAL A 112 11.02 -5.84 -8.32
C VAL A 112 11.47 -6.98 -7.40
N TYR A 113 10.69 -7.29 -6.36
CA TYR A 113 10.97 -8.42 -5.49
C TYR A 113 10.94 -9.75 -6.24
N GLY A 114 9.89 -9.97 -7.06
CA GLY A 114 9.75 -11.15 -7.88
C GLY A 114 10.92 -11.35 -8.86
N LEU A 115 11.36 -10.30 -9.54
CA LEU A 115 12.49 -10.35 -10.47
C LEU A 115 13.82 -10.63 -9.77
N THR A 116 14.05 -10.03 -8.60
CA THR A 116 15.31 -10.20 -7.86
C THR A 116 15.45 -11.55 -7.18
N HIS A 117 14.34 -12.23 -6.87
CA HIS A 117 14.32 -13.54 -6.22
C HIS A 117 13.75 -14.64 -7.14
N TYR A 118 13.57 -14.37 -8.43
CA TYR A 118 13.07 -15.34 -9.42
C TYR A 118 13.95 -16.59 -9.49
N ASN A 119 15.27 -16.43 -9.35
CA ASN A 119 16.24 -17.53 -9.35
C ASN A 119 16.16 -18.43 -8.10
N GLU A 120 15.44 -18.07 -7.04
CA GLU A 120 15.23 -18.91 -5.86
C GLU A 120 13.91 -19.71 -5.93
N ILE A 121 13.07 -19.45 -6.93
CA ILE A 121 11.71 -20.00 -7.06
C ILE A 121 11.65 -21.20 -8.05
N LEU A 122 12.71 -21.45 -8.82
CA LEU A 122 12.80 -22.48 -9.87
C LEU A 122 13.91 -23.48 -9.55
#